data_AF-A0A0J9SEM0-F1
#
_entry.id   AF-A0A0J9SEM0-F1
#
_cell.length_a   1.000
_cell.length_b   1.000
_cell.length_c   1.000
_cell.angle_alpha   90.00
_cell.angle_beta   90.00
_cell.angle_gamma   90.00
#
_symmetry.space_group_name_H-M   'P 1'
#
loop_
_entity.id
_entity.type
_entity.pdbx_description
1 polymer ?
#
loop_
_entity_poly.entity_id
_entity_poly.type
_entity_poly.pdbx_seq_one_letter_code
_entity_poly.pdbx_strand_id
1 'polypeptide(L)'
;MRASGSYFTDRETAEIICKQFIKLYVSLDNVNCVQNRDPTLKKCSEFLNYWINFKFRESMKNEDDCVPDVYDHLEVQFTGDDDFKMSISNIYIYDMNNDDLYKMNILYSLYQNYSKLKNIIENKSGSEKPSLLPHSTACCADYIEAKYICNGDNNDENIFCEKLKNFQTKYDALYQNFDGKRSQFSDNLLKLEECPNPKIITTAVTGSIIGLIPLLGVLYKVSKLNIKL
;
A
#
# COMPACT_ATOMS: atom_id res chain seq x y z
N MET A 1 28.24 14.08 9.71
CA MET A 1 27.89 15.40 9.14
C MET A 1 27.19 15.16 7.82
N ARG A 2 25.86 15.31 7.77
CA ARG A 2 25.12 15.29 6.50
C ARG A 2 25.57 16.49 5.67
N ALA A 3 25.72 16.31 4.36
CA ALA A 3 26.06 17.42 3.47
C ALA A 3 24.91 18.42 3.52
N SER A 4 25.20 19.73 3.60
CA SER A 4 24.16 20.76 3.67
C SER A 4 23.12 20.64 2.55
N GLY A 5 23.51 20.12 1.38
CA GLY A 5 22.60 19.88 0.25
C GLY A 5 21.56 18.77 0.46
N SER A 6 21.88 17.69 1.20
CA SER A 6 20.89 16.62 1.48
C SER A 6 19.86 17.08 2.50
N TYR A 7 20.29 17.84 3.50
CA TYR A 7 19.41 18.43 4.50
C TYR A 7 18.34 19.37 3.90
N PHE A 8 18.70 20.19 2.91
CA PHE A 8 17.74 21.06 2.22
C PHE A 8 16.71 20.26 1.41
N THR A 9 17.11 19.18 0.73
CA THR A 9 16.19 18.31 -0.01
C THR A 9 15.26 17.51 0.91
N ASP A 10 15.76 17.12 2.09
CA ASP A 10 14.97 16.41 3.10
C ASP A 10 13.88 17.30 3.69
N ARG A 11 14.21 18.57 3.97
CA ARG A 11 13.24 19.56 4.45
C ARG A 11 12.15 19.85 3.43
N GLU A 12 12.51 20.11 2.17
CA GLU A 12 11.52 20.33 1.11
C GLU A 12 10.60 19.12 0.92
N THR A 13 11.18 17.91 0.98
CA THR A 13 10.43 16.65 0.91
C THR A 13 9.47 16.50 2.09
N ALA A 14 9.94 16.78 3.30
CA ALA A 14 9.10 16.78 4.50
C ALA A 14 7.94 17.78 4.37
N GLU A 15 8.20 19.01 3.94
CA GLU A 15 7.15 20.02 3.72
C GLU A 15 6.08 19.57 2.71
N ILE A 16 6.48 18.88 1.63
CA ILE A 16 5.55 18.31 0.64
C ILE A 16 4.71 17.20 1.27
N ILE A 17 5.34 16.29 2.02
CA ILE A 17 4.65 15.17 2.69
C ILE A 17 3.67 15.72 3.75
N CYS A 18 4.05 16.73 4.53
CA CYS A 18 3.17 17.39 5.50
C CYS A 18 1.92 17.98 4.81
N LYS A 19 2.09 18.70 3.70
CA LYS A 19 0.95 19.25 2.94
C LYS A 19 0.02 18.16 2.40
N GLN A 20 0.57 17.02 1.97
CA GLN A 20 -0.23 15.88 1.52
C GLN A 20 -0.96 15.20 2.69
N PHE A 21 -0.29 15.03 3.83
CA PHE A 21 -0.87 14.49 5.05
C PHE A 21 -2.10 15.31 5.51
N ILE A 22 -2.00 16.64 5.50
CA ILE A 22 -3.11 17.54 5.84
C ILE A 22 -4.30 17.34 4.91
N LYS A 23 -4.06 17.33 3.59
CA LYS A 23 -5.12 17.10 2.60
C LYS A 23 -5.78 15.75 2.80
N LEU A 24 -4.99 14.72 3.10
CA LEU A 24 -5.50 13.38 3.41
C LEU A 24 -6.35 13.39 4.69
N TYR A 25 -5.86 14.01 5.76
CA TYR A 25 -6.59 14.15 7.02
C TYR A 25 -7.95 14.85 6.83
N VAL A 26 -7.97 16.01 6.16
CA VAL A 26 -9.21 16.75 5.87
C VAL A 26 -10.17 15.93 5.00
N SER A 27 -9.63 15.17 4.04
CA SER A 27 -10.46 14.30 3.18
C SER A 27 -11.08 13.15 3.97
N LEU A 28 -10.38 12.63 4.99
CA LEU A 28 -10.89 11.58 5.88
C LEU A 28 -11.89 12.13 6.90
N ASP A 29 -11.68 13.35 7.40
CA ASP A 29 -12.59 14.06 8.30
C ASP A 29 -13.99 14.21 7.67
N ASN A 30 -14.03 14.65 6.41
CA ASN A 30 -15.25 14.74 5.60
C ASN A 30 -15.97 13.39 5.40
N VAL A 31 -15.31 12.26 5.67
CA VAL A 31 -15.82 10.89 5.51
C VAL A 31 -16.25 10.26 6.85
N ASN A 32 -16.45 11.08 7.90
CA ASN A 32 -16.85 10.69 9.27
C ASN A 32 -15.74 10.07 10.13
N CYS A 33 -14.46 10.32 9.83
CA CYS A 33 -13.38 9.91 10.74
C CYS A 33 -13.41 10.62 12.11
N VAL A 34 -14.11 11.76 12.22
CA VAL A 34 -14.11 12.62 13.42
C VAL A 34 -15.51 12.81 14.01
N GLN A 35 -16.58 12.25 13.42
CA GLN A 35 -17.92 12.36 14.01
C GLN A 35 -18.09 11.41 15.20
N ASN A 36 -17.70 11.95 16.36
CA ASN A 36 -18.15 11.70 17.73
C ASN A 36 -18.20 10.24 18.23
N ARG A 37 -17.22 9.96 19.12
CA ARG A 37 -17.26 8.91 20.16
C ARG A 37 -17.40 7.47 19.65
N ASP A 38 -16.41 6.94 18.92
CA ASP A 38 -16.43 5.51 18.57
C ASP A 38 -15.07 5.05 18.01
N PRO A 39 -14.76 3.73 17.97
CA PRO A 39 -13.54 3.10 17.42
C PRO A 39 -13.07 3.57 16.02
N THR A 40 -13.88 4.37 15.33
CA THR A 40 -13.64 4.97 14.02
C THR A 40 -12.47 5.97 14.03
N LEU A 41 -12.33 6.80 15.07
CA LEU A 41 -11.21 7.74 15.20
C LEU A 41 -9.86 7.00 15.28
N LYS A 42 -9.85 5.87 15.99
CA LYS A 42 -8.67 5.01 16.13
C LYS A 42 -8.20 4.47 14.77
N LYS A 43 -9.13 3.98 13.94
CA LYS A 43 -8.81 3.44 12.61
C LYS A 43 -8.24 4.49 11.67
N CYS A 44 -8.78 5.71 11.70
CA CYS A 44 -8.27 6.80 10.85
C CYS A 44 -6.88 7.24 11.31
N SER A 45 -6.65 7.30 12.63
CA SER A 45 -5.32 7.54 13.18
C SER A 45 -4.32 6.44 12.80
N GLU A 46 -4.70 5.16 12.91
CA GLU A 46 -3.86 4.02 12.54
C GLU A 46 -3.49 4.06 11.03
N PHE A 47 -4.46 4.39 10.17
CA PHE A 47 -4.21 4.54 8.73
C PHE A 47 -3.28 5.73 8.42
N LEU A 48 -3.51 6.88 9.05
CA LEU A 48 -2.68 8.06 8.88
C LEU A 48 -1.25 7.80 9.36
N ASN A 49 -1.09 7.08 10.47
CA ASN A 49 0.22 6.64 10.96
C ASN A 49 0.93 5.70 9.96
N TYR A 50 0.21 4.73 9.39
CA TYR A 50 0.77 3.90 8.33
C TYR A 50 1.20 4.74 7.12
N TRP A 51 0.32 5.62 6.64
CA TRP A 51 0.53 6.39 5.42
C TRP A 51 1.77 7.29 5.51
N ILE A 52 1.94 7.95 6.65
CA ILE A 52 3.06 8.86 6.88
C ILE A 52 4.38 8.09 6.96
N ASN A 53 4.42 6.96 7.69
CA ASN A 53 5.59 6.07 7.73
C ASN A 53 5.98 5.54 6.34
N PHE A 54 4.99 5.10 5.55
CA PHE A 54 5.20 4.65 4.18
C PHE A 54 5.82 5.76 3.31
N LYS A 55 5.25 6.97 3.35
CA LYS A 55 5.69 8.10 2.52
C LYS A 55 7.10 8.55 2.85
N PHE A 56 7.44 8.59 4.14
CA PHE A 56 8.78 8.98 4.55
C PHE A 56 9.83 7.96 4.13
N ARG A 57 9.58 6.67 4.30
CA ARG A 57 10.55 5.63 3.90
C ARG A 57 10.72 5.51 2.40
N GLU A 58 9.64 5.72 1.65
CA GLU A 58 9.69 5.82 0.18
C GLU A 58 10.55 7.01 -0.27
N SER A 59 10.43 8.16 0.41
CA SER A 59 11.02 9.42 -0.05
C SER A 59 12.42 9.71 0.50
N MET A 60 12.76 9.19 1.69
CA MET A 60 14.02 9.49 2.41
C MET A 60 15.01 8.30 2.44
N LYS A 61 14.80 7.29 1.58
CA LYS A 61 15.72 6.17 1.31
C LYS A 61 16.26 5.41 2.54
N ASN A 62 15.51 5.36 3.64
CA ASN A 62 15.89 4.65 4.87
C ASN A 62 17.24 5.07 5.48
N GLU A 63 17.83 6.19 5.06
CA GLU A 63 19.19 6.55 5.48
C GLU A 63 19.22 7.27 6.83
N ASP A 64 18.06 7.68 7.38
CA ASP A 64 18.06 8.58 8.53
C ASP A 64 16.85 8.38 9.47
N ASP A 65 17.14 8.34 10.77
CA ASP A 65 16.22 8.48 11.93
C ASP A 65 15.53 9.87 11.93
N CYS A 66 14.88 10.25 10.82
CA CYS A 66 14.31 11.59 10.63
C CYS A 66 12.83 11.69 11.04
N VAL A 67 12.22 10.60 11.50
CA VAL A 67 10.82 10.62 11.99
C VAL A 67 10.62 11.63 13.14
N PRO A 68 11.55 11.78 14.11
CA PRO A 68 11.45 12.81 15.15
C PRO A 68 11.51 14.24 14.59
N ASP A 69 12.49 14.55 13.73
CA ASP A 69 12.65 15.89 13.14
C ASP A 69 11.43 16.30 12.29
N VAL A 70 10.81 15.33 11.64
CA VAL A 70 9.59 15.49 10.86
C VAL A 70 8.37 15.74 11.74
N TYR A 71 8.28 15.08 12.89
CA TYR A 71 7.22 15.30 13.87
C TYR A 71 7.25 16.73 14.39
N ASP A 72 8.45 17.20 14.71
CA ASP A 72 8.70 18.58 15.12
C ASP A 72 8.34 19.56 13.98
N HIS A 73 8.68 19.22 12.72
CA HIS A 73 8.28 20.04 11.57
C HIS A 73 6.78 20.01 11.31
N LEU A 74 6.10 18.88 11.49
CA LEU A 74 4.64 18.79 11.45
C LEU A 74 4.06 19.72 12.52
N GLU A 75 4.48 19.59 13.77
CA GLU A 75 4.04 20.44 14.89
C GLU A 75 4.24 21.94 14.60
N VAL A 76 5.39 22.31 14.03
CA VAL A 76 5.71 23.69 13.64
C VAL A 76 4.86 24.17 12.45
N GLN A 77 4.58 23.34 11.45
CA GLN A 77 3.72 23.74 10.32
C GLN A 77 2.25 23.94 10.73
N PHE A 78 1.86 23.46 11.92
CA PHE A 78 0.53 23.63 12.51
C PHE A 78 0.41 24.81 13.48
N THR A 79 1.45 25.63 13.66
CA THR A 79 1.36 26.83 14.51
C THR A 79 0.49 27.90 13.83
N GLY A 80 -0.80 27.97 14.17
CA GLY A 80 -1.68 29.06 13.73
C GLY A 80 -3.18 28.75 13.71
N ASP A 81 -3.58 27.48 13.78
CA ASP A 81 -4.98 27.05 13.86
C ASP A 81 -5.14 26.11 15.06
N ASP A 82 -5.60 26.66 16.19
CA ASP A 82 -5.69 25.95 17.47
C ASP A 82 -6.68 24.77 17.40
N ASP A 83 -7.75 24.88 16.59
CA ASP A 83 -8.74 23.82 16.40
C ASP A 83 -8.16 22.67 15.58
N PHE A 84 -7.41 22.99 14.52
CA PHE A 84 -6.71 21.98 13.73
C PHE A 84 -5.58 21.30 14.53
N LYS A 85 -4.83 22.08 15.31
CA LYS A 85 -3.76 21.58 16.20
C LYS A 85 -4.31 20.61 17.24
N MET A 86 -5.45 20.94 17.87
CA MET A 86 -6.14 20.06 18.82
C MET A 86 -6.67 18.78 18.16
N SER A 87 -7.03 18.83 16.87
CA SER A 87 -7.55 17.68 16.15
C SER A 87 -6.44 16.72 15.70
N ILE A 88 -5.31 17.25 15.23
CA ILE A 88 -4.12 16.47 14.87
C ILE A 88 -3.41 15.89 16.09
N SER A 89 -3.41 16.58 17.24
CA SER A 89 -2.80 16.05 18.47
C SER A 89 -3.51 14.79 19.00
N ASN A 90 -4.74 14.54 18.56
CA ASN A 90 -5.45 13.29 18.82
C ASN A 90 -5.06 12.14 17.86
N ILE A 91 -4.21 12.40 16.86
CA ILE A 91 -3.67 11.40 15.94
C ILE A 91 -2.36 10.86 16.52
N TYR A 92 -2.35 9.55 16.79
CA TYR A 92 -1.15 8.83 17.19
C TYR A 92 -0.28 8.54 15.96
N ILE A 93 0.67 9.43 15.68
CA ILE A 93 1.75 9.14 14.73
C ILE A 93 2.96 8.62 15.55
N TYR A 94 3.66 7.63 15.05
CA TYR A 94 4.86 7.07 15.68
C TYR A 94 5.71 6.38 14.62
N ASP A 95 7.01 6.22 14.86
CA ASP A 95 7.86 5.45 13.96
C ASP A 95 7.49 3.95 14.04
N MET A 96 7.01 3.42 12.92
CA MET A 96 6.56 2.04 12.81
C MET A 96 7.76 1.12 12.58
N ASN A 97 7.82 -0.05 13.20
CA ASN A 97 8.92 -0.99 12.90
C ASN A 97 8.97 -1.33 11.39
N ASN A 98 10.18 -1.36 10.81
CA ASN A 98 10.46 -1.81 9.43
C ASN A 98 9.72 -3.10 9.05
N ASP A 99 9.76 -4.12 9.89
CA ASP A 99 9.14 -5.41 9.58
C ASP A 99 7.61 -5.31 9.51
N ASP A 100 7.01 -4.52 10.41
CA ASP A 100 5.56 -4.32 10.45
C ASP A 100 5.10 -3.45 9.28
N LEU A 101 5.83 -2.38 8.96
CA LEU A 101 5.52 -1.55 7.80
C LEU A 101 5.63 -2.35 6.50
N TYR A 102 6.68 -3.16 6.35
CA TYR A 102 6.86 -3.99 5.17
C TYR A 102 5.70 -4.99 5.00
N LYS A 103 5.29 -5.67 6.08
CA LYS A 103 4.08 -6.51 6.09
C LYS A 103 2.82 -5.72 5.73
N MET A 104 2.63 -4.52 6.28
CA MET A 104 1.48 -3.67 5.97
C MET A 104 1.47 -3.22 4.50
N ASN A 105 2.64 -2.92 3.92
CA ASN A 105 2.77 -2.55 2.51
C ASN A 105 2.33 -3.69 1.59
N ILE A 106 2.70 -4.93 1.91
CA ILE A 106 2.26 -6.13 1.19
C ILE A 106 0.73 -6.24 1.25
N LEU A 107 0.13 -6.15 2.44
CA LEU A 107 -1.34 -6.19 2.59
C LEU A 107 -2.03 -5.05 1.84
N TYR A 108 -1.47 -3.83 1.90
CA TYR A 108 -2.02 -2.67 1.21
C TYR A 108 -2.02 -2.86 -0.30
N SER A 109 -0.91 -3.35 -0.87
CA SER A 109 -0.80 -3.64 -2.30
C SER A 109 -1.77 -4.73 -2.75
N LEU A 110 -1.92 -5.79 -1.95
CA LEU A 110 -2.92 -6.85 -2.17
C LEU A 110 -4.34 -6.28 -2.24
N TYR A 111 -4.75 -5.48 -1.24
CA TYR A 111 -6.09 -4.88 -1.21
C TYR A 111 -6.34 -3.82 -2.29
N GLN A 112 -5.30 -3.08 -2.69
CA GLN A 112 -5.37 -2.14 -3.81
C GLN A 112 -5.64 -2.86 -5.13
N ASN A 113 -4.88 -3.91 -5.44
CA ASN A 113 -5.09 -4.69 -6.66
C ASN A 113 -6.42 -5.45 -6.61
N TYR A 114 -6.81 -6.02 -5.47
CA TYR A 114 -8.14 -6.59 -5.27
C TYR A 114 -9.26 -5.59 -5.57
N SER A 115 -9.16 -4.36 -5.08
CA SER A 115 -10.19 -3.33 -5.31
C SER A 115 -10.32 -2.97 -6.79
N LYS A 116 -9.20 -2.89 -7.50
CA LYS A 116 -9.18 -2.67 -8.97
C LYS A 116 -9.80 -3.84 -9.72
N LEU A 117 -9.41 -5.08 -9.38
CA LEU A 117 -9.99 -6.29 -9.96
C LEU A 117 -11.50 -6.35 -9.72
N LYS A 118 -11.94 -6.14 -8.47
CA LYS A 118 -13.35 -6.09 -8.08
C LYS A 118 -14.12 -5.05 -8.89
N ASN A 119 -13.59 -3.83 -9.00
CA ASN A 119 -14.22 -2.77 -9.79
C ASN A 119 -14.38 -3.18 -11.26
N ILE A 120 -13.34 -3.75 -11.88
CA ILE A 120 -13.39 -4.21 -13.28
C ILE A 120 -14.41 -5.35 -13.45
N ILE A 121 -14.46 -6.30 -12.50
CA ILE A 121 -15.33 -7.48 -12.57
C ILE A 121 -16.81 -7.13 -12.31
N GLU A 122 -17.08 -6.20 -11.40
CA GLU A 122 -18.44 -5.81 -11.01
C GLU A 122 -19.03 -4.73 -11.90
N ASN A 123 -18.22 -3.75 -12.32
CA ASN A 123 -18.69 -2.58 -13.06
C ASN A 123 -18.35 -2.64 -14.56
N LYS A 124 -18.05 -3.83 -15.09
CA LYS A 124 -17.86 -4.00 -16.54
C LYS A 124 -19.11 -3.49 -17.26
N SER A 125 -18.93 -2.44 -18.05
CA SER A 125 -19.93 -1.92 -18.98
C SER A 125 -19.31 -1.82 -20.38
N GLY A 126 -19.99 -2.34 -21.39
CA GLY A 126 -19.59 -2.21 -22.80
C GLY A 126 -19.09 -3.50 -23.47
N SER A 127 -18.80 -3.39 -24.77
CA SER A 127 -18.41 -4.50 -25.66
C SER A 127 -16.94 -4.91 -25.49
N GLU A 128 -16.07 -4.00 -25.05
CA GLU A 128 -14.67 -4.28 -24.84
C GLU A 128 -14.45 -5.21 -23.65
N LYS A 129 -13.52 -6.15 -23.82
CA LYS A 129 -13.12 -7.08 -22.75
C LYS A 129 -11.94 -6.48 -21.99
N PRO A 130 -12.11 -6.02 -20.74
CA PRO A 130 -11.01 -5.42 -20.00
C PRO A 130 -10.01 -6.51 -19.59
N SER A 131 -8.73 -6.11 -19.54
CA SER A 131 -7.66 -6.96 -19.03
C SER A 131 -7.60 -6.90 -17.50
N LEU A 132 -7.49 -8.09 -16.89
CA LEU A 132 -7.28 -8.26 -15.45
C LEU A 132 -5.81 -8.55 -15.13
N LEU A 133 -5.00 -8.85 -16.15
CA LEU A 133 -3.66 -9.43 -16.01
C LEU A 133 -2.70 -8.54 -15.19
N PRO A 134 -2.63 -7.21 -15.38
CA PRO A 134 -1.70 -6.38 -14.60
C PRO A 134 -1.96 -6.44 -13.09
N HIS A 135 -3.23 -6.43 -12.68
CA HIS A 135 -3.62 -6.49 -11.27
C HIS A 135 -3.56 -7.91 -10.72
N SER A 136 -3.90 -8.91 -11.54
CA SER A 136 -3.80 -10.32 -11.17
C SER A 136 -2.34 -10.73 -10.91
N THR A 137 -1.41 -10.32 -11.76
CA THR A 137 0.01 -10.64 -11.63
C THR A 137 0.65 -9.91 -10.46
N ALA A 138 0.30 -8.65 -10.23
CA ALA A 138 0.73 -7.91 -9.03
C ALA A 138 0.24 -8.59 -7.74
N CYS A 139 -1.04 -8.99 -7.66
CA CYS A 139 -1.55 -9.76 -6.52
C CYS A 139 -0.75 -11.05 -6.31
N CYS A 140 -0.41 -11.78 -7.37
CA CYS A 140 0.36 -13.01 -7.24
C CYS A 140 1.75 -12.80 -6.65
N ALA A 141 2.46 -11.76 -7.10
CA ALA A 141 3.79 -11.44 -6.58
C ALA A 141 3.74 -11.17 -5.07
N ASP A 142 2.86 -10.28 -4.63
CA ASP A 142 2.71 -9.91 -3.22
C ASP A 142 2.20 -11.08 -2.37
N TYR A 143 1.30 -11.91 -2.90
CA TYR A 143 0.75 -13.06 -2.18
C TYR A 143 1.81 -14.14 -1.93
N ILE A 144 2.68 -14.41 -2.89
CA ILE A 144 3.79 -15.36 -2.73
C ILE A 144 4.73 -14.90 -1.62
N GLU A 145 5.06 -13.61 -1.61
CA GLU A 145 5.91 -12.99 -0.59
C GLU A 145 5.25 -13.08 0.80
N ALA A 146 3.97 -12.70 0.90
CA ALA A 146 3.18 -12.81 2.12
C ALA A 146 3.11 -14.26 2.64
N LYS A 147 2.88 -15.23 1.75
CA LYS A 147 2.82 -16.65 2.09
C LYS A 147 4.15 -17.17 2.60
N TYR A 148 5.28 -16.69 2.05
CA TYR A 148 6.60 -17.06 2.55
C TYR A 148 6.82 -16.58 3.98
N ILE A 149 6.43 -15.34 4.29
CA ILE A 149 6.45 -14.79 5.66
C ILE A 149 5.62 -15.67 6.59
N CYS A 150 4.44 -16.11 6.13
CA CYS A 150 3.51 -16.94 6.89
C CYS A 150 3.83 -18.45 6.96
N ASN A 151 4.93 -18.92 6.37
CA ASN A 151 5.35 -20.32 6.42
C ASN A 151 6.55 -20.61 7.35
N GLY A 152 7.14 -19.60 8.00
CA GLY A 152 8.15 -19.78 9.06
C GLY A 152 7.62 -20.31 10.41
N ASP A 153 8.52 -20.65 11.34
CA ASP A 153 8.25 -21.48 12.53
C ASP A 153 7.33 -20.88 13.63
N ASN A 154 6.77 -19.68 13.47
CA ASN A 154 5.97 -18.98 14.49
C ASN A 154 4.61 -18.44 13.98
N ASN A 155 3.95 -19.12 13.03
CA ASN A 155 2.99 -18.46 12.14
C ASN A 155 1.49 -18.57 12.42
N ASP A 156 1.04 -19.49 13.26
CA ASP A 156 -0.41 -19.66 13.48
C ASP A 156 -1.03 -18.54 14.35
N GLU A 157 -0.22 -17.71 15.02
CA GLU A 157 -0.69 -16.61 15.89
C GLU A 157 -0.31 -15.19 15.40
N ASN A 158 0.31 -15.05 14.22
CA ASN A 158 0.69 -13.74 13.69
C ASN A 158 -0.52 -13.04 13.03
N ILE A 159 -0.90 -11.86 13.55
CA ILE A 159 -1.99 -11.01 13.03
C ILE A 159 -1.85 -10.78 11.51
N PHE A 160 -0.64 -10.64 10.99
CA PHE A 160 -0.41 -10.51 9.54
C PHE A 160 -0.94 -11.71 8.76
N CYS A 161 -0.70 -12.93 9.22
CA CYS A 161 -1.13 -14.16 8.58
C CYS A 161 -2.65 -14.38 8.70
N GLU A 162 -3.24 -13.96 9.81
CA GLU A 162 -4.70 -13.88 9.94
C GLU A 162 -5.29 -12.92 8.88
N LYS A 163 -4.71 -11.73 8.70
CA LYS A 163 -5.16 -10.78 7.66
C LYS A 163 -4.93 -11.32 6.25
N LEU A 164 -3.83 -12.01 6.00
CA LEU A 164 -3.58 -12.67 4.71
C LEU A 164 -4.63 -13.75 4.41
N LYS A 165 -5.01 -14.57 5.40
CA LYS A 165 -6.07 -15.57 5.25
C LYS A 165 -7.42 -14.93 4.93
N ASN A 166 -7.75 -13.84 5.59
CA ASN A 166 -8.96 -13.05 5.30
C ASN A 166 -8.94 -12.47 3.89
N PHE A 167 -7.77 -12.00 3.42
CA PHE A 167 -7.59 -11.56 2.04
C PHE A 167 -7.83 -12.71 1.06
N GLN A 168 -7.24 -13.88 1.29
CA GLN A 168 -7.42 -15.07 0.45
C GLN A 168 -8.90 -15.43 0.30
N THR A 169 -9.66 -15.48 1.40
CA THR A 169 -11.11 -15.75 1.35
C THR A 169 -11.87 -14.73 0.50
N LYS A 170 -11.53 -13.43 0.58
CA LYS A 170 -12.14 -12.40 -0.25
C LYS A 170 -11.78 -12.56 -1.73
N TYR A 171 -10.52 -12.86 -2.01
CA TYR A 171 -10.04 -13.07 -3.38
C TYR A 171 -10.69 -14.31 -4.01
N ASP A 172 -10.82 -15.41 -3.28
CA ASP A 172 -11.46 -16.63 -3.77
C ASP A 172 -12.93 -16.37 -4.12
N ALA A 173 -13.65 -15.59 -3.30
CA ALA A 173 -15.02 -15.17 -3.62
C ALA A 173 -15.07 -14.29 -4.89
N LEU A 174 -14.11 -13.39 -5.08
CA LEU A 174 -13.99 -12.59 -6.30
C LEU A 174 -13.69 -13.49 -7.52
N TYR A 175 -12.86 -14.50 -7.35
CA TYR A 175 -12.54 -15.47 -8.40
C TYR A 175 -13.78 -16.26 -8.83
N GLN A 176 -14.62 -16.72 -7.89
CA GLN A 176 -15.87 -17.40 -8.23
C GLN A 176 -16.82 -16.51 -9.03
N ASN A 177 -16.91 -15.22 -8.69
CA ASN A 177 -17.69 -14.24 -9.47
C ASN A 177 -17.12 -14.05 -10.88
N PHE A 178 -15.79 -13.93 -10.98
CA PHE A 178 -15.09 -13.89 -12.26
C PHE A 178 -15.35 -15.14 -13.10
N ASP A 179 -15.29 -16.34 -12.50
CA ASP A 179 -15.41 -17.60 -13.21
C ASP A 179 -16.76 -17.75 -13.91
N GLY A 180 -17.84 -17.39 -13.22
CA GLY A 180 -19.19 -17.30 -13.80
C GLY A 180 -19.34 -16.27 -14.93
N LYS A 181 -18.36 -15.37 -15.09
CA LYS A 181 -18.33 -14.30 -16.10
C LYS A 181 -17.10 -14.37 -17.01
N ARG A 182 -16.33 -15.46 -16.97
CA ARG A 182 -14.98 -15.54 -17.58
C ARG A 182 -14.95 -15.09 -19.05
N SER A 183 -15.97 -15.46 -19.82
CA SER A 183 -16.10 -15.12 -21.25
C SER A 183 -16.15 -13.61 -21.54
N GLN A 184 -16.40 -12.78 -20.52
CA GLN A 184 -16.50 -11.33 -20.60
C GLN A 184 -15.14 -10.61 -20.54
N PHE A 185 -14.04 -11.31 -20.26
CA PHE A 185 -12.71 -10.72 -20.07
C PHE A 185 -11.71 -11.19 -21.14
N SER A 186 -10.66 -10.41 -21.37
CA SER A 186 -9.62 -10.74 -22.37
C SER A 186 -8.65 -11.80 -21.85
N ASP A 187 -8.45 -11.81 -20.53
CA ASP A 187 -7.47 -12.63 -19.83
C ASP A 187 -8.13 -13.37 -18.68
N ASN A 188 -7.50 -14.46 -18.25
CA ASN A 188 -7.89 -15.14 -17.02
C ASN A 188 -7.40 -14.37 -15.79
N LEU A 189 -8.23 -14.36 -14.75
CA LEU A 189 -7.78 -14.10 -13.40
C LEU A 189 -6.96 -15.31 -12.92
N LEU A 190 -5.80 -15.09 -12.31
CA LEU A 190 -5.00 -16.16 -11.71
C LEU A 190 -5.57 -16.51 -10.33
N LYS A 191 -5.68 -17.79 -9.99
CA LYS A 191 -5.96 -18.15 -8.60
C LYS A 191 -4.72 -17.93 -7.74
N LEU A 192 -4.93 -17.55 -6.47
CA LEU A 192 -3.82 -17.38 -5.53
C LEU A 192 -3.01 -18.67 -5.33
N GLU A 193 -3.66 -19.83 -5.34
CA GLU A 193 -3.01 -21.15 -5.23
C GLU A 193 -2.17 -21.52 -6.46
N GLU A 194 -2.50 -20.94 -7.63
CA GLU A 194 -1.84 -21.17 -8.92
C GLU A 194 -0.75 -20.12 -9.20
N CYS A 195 -0.56 -19.15 -8.30
CA CYS A 195 0.47 -18.13 -8.47
C CYS A 195 1.86 -18.78 -8.57
N PRO A 196 2.65 -18.45 -9.61
CA PRO A 196 3.90 -19.13 -9.90
C PRO A 196 4.94 -18.83 -8.83
N ASN A 197 5.24 -19.80 -7.97
CA ASN A 197 6.29 -19.65 -6.96
C ASN A 197 7.66 -19.64 -7.64
N PRO A 198 8.44 -18.54 -7.59
CA PRO A 198 9.75 -18.46 -8.25
C PRO A 198 10.75 -19.49 -7.71
N LYS A 199 10.56 -20.02 -6.50
CA LYS A 199 11.38 -21.12 -5.95
C LYS A 199 11.11 -22.49 -6.57
N ILE A 200 10.03 -22.64 -7.36
CA ILE A 200 9.66 -23.89 -8.04
C ILE A 200 10.08 -23.87 -9.54
N ILE A 201 10.46 -22.70 -10.09
CA ILE A 201 10.79 -22.53 -11.52
C ILE A 201 12.24 -22.97 -11.86
N THR A 202 12.99 -23.57 -10.93
CA THR A 202 14.40 -23.98 -11.19
C THR A 202 14.61 -25.31 -11.92
N THR A 203 13.58 -25.95 -12.48
CA THR A 203 13.78 -27.22 -13.22
C THR A 203 13.30 -27.27 -14.66
N ALA A 204 12.74 -26.19 -15.23
CA ALA A 204 12.47 -26.16 -16.67
C ALA A 204 12.47 -24.73 -17.21
N VAL A 205 13.56 -24.36 -17.89
CA VAL A 205 13.64 -23.74 -19.23
C VAL A 205 14.99 -23.03 -19.32
N THR A 206 15.99 -23.78 -19.78
CA THR A 206 17.13 -23.24 -20.50
C THR A 206 16.62 -22.50 -21.73
N GLY A 207 16.80 -21.18 -21.78
CA GLY A 207 16.67 -20.40 -23.01
C GLY A 207 15.93 -19.07 -22.82
N SER A 208 16.71 -17.98 -22.83
CA SER A 208 16.30 -16.56 -22.88
C SER A 208 16.31 -15.84 -21.53
N ILE A 209 17.51 -15.63 -21.00
CA ILE A 209 17.78 -14.57 -20.02
C ILE A 209 17.74 -13.24 -20.78
N ILE A 210 16.57 -12.60 -20.82
CA ILE A 210 16.45 -11.15 -21.00
C ILE A 210 15.70 -10.66 -19.76
N GLY A 211 16.37 -9.79 -19.01
CA GLY A 211 16.19 -9.62 -17.57
C GLY A 211 14.79 -9.19 -17.12
N LEU A 212 14.26 -9.93 -16.15
CA LEU A 212 13.26 -9.45 -15.21
C LEU A 212 13.95 -8.45 -14.27
N ILE A 213 13.99 -7.20 -14.70
CA ILE A 213 14.20 -6.05 -13.83
C ILE A 213 13.11 -6.08 -12.74
N PRO A 214 13.43 -5.84 -11.46
CA PRO A 214 12.42 -5.67 -10.42
C PRO A 214 11.42 -4.56 -10.83
N LEU A 215 10.18 -4.95 -11.06
CA LEU A 215 9.08 -4.09 -11.54
C LEU A 215 8.75 -2.91 -10.59
N LEU A 216 9.37 -2.84 -9.42
CA LEU A 216 9.32 -1.67 -8.53
C LEU A 216 9.82 -0.40 -9.23
N GLY A 217 10.80 -0.50 -10.15
CA GLY A 217 11.32 0.66 -10.90
C GLY A 217 10.41 1.17 -12.02
N VAL A 218 9.45 0.37 -12.49
CA VAL A 218 8.58 0.75 -13.63
C VAL A 218 7.36 1.55 -13.17
N LEU A 219 6.87 1.33 -11.95
CA LEU A 219 5.86 2.22 -11.35
C LEU A 219 6.42 3.63 -11.14
N TYR A 220 7.71 3.77 -10.81
CA TYR A 220 8.37 5.05 -10.59
C TYR A 220 8.36 5.97 -11.83
N LYS A 221 8.33 5.40 -13.05
CA LYS A 221 8.33 6.19 -14.29
C LYS A 221 6.93 6.62 -14.74
N VAL A 222 5.87 6.03 -14.17
CA VAL A 222 4.47 6.35 -14.50
C VAL A 222 3.88 7.40 -13.54
N SER A 223 4.53 7.67 -12.40
CA SER A 223 4.09 8.66 -11.41
C SER A 223 4.34 10.14 -11.77
N LYS A 224 4.75 10.46 -13.00
CA LYS A 224 4.52 11.81 -13.58
C LYS A 224 3.07 12.02 -14.03
N LEU A 225 2.14 11.15 -13.61
CA LEU A 225 0.71 11.37 -13.76
C LEU A 225 0.25 12.48 -12.81
N ASN A 226 -0.05 13.62 -13.41
CA ASN A 226 -0.89 14.69 -12.89
C ASN A 226 -2.06 14.13 -12.08
N ILE A 227 -1.91 14.09 -10.75
CA ILE A 227 -3.06 14.12 -9.86
C ILE A 227 -3.50 15.58 -9.85
N LYS A 228 -4.46 15.93 -10.70
CA LYS A 228 -5.29 17.11 -10.44
C LYS A 228 -6.14 16.78 -9.22
N LEU A 229 -5.88 17.49 -8.12
CA LEU A 229 -6.92 17.76 -7.14
C LEU A 229 -8.00 18.63 -7.80
#